data_AF-A0A743YG12-F1
#
_entry.id   AF-A0A743YG12-F1
#
_cell.length_a   1.000
_cell.length_b   1.000
_cell.length_c   1.000
_cell.angle_alpha   90.00
_cell.angle_beta   90.00
_cell.angle_gamma   90.00
#
_symmetry.space_group_name_H-M   'P 1'
#
loop_
_entity.id
_entity.type
_entity.pdbx_description
1 polymer ?
#
loop_
_entity_poly.entity_id
_entity_poly.type
_entity_poly.pdbx_seq_one_letter_code
_entity_poly.pdbx_strand_id
1 'polypeptide(L)'
;MFLRQEDFAAVVRATPLISLDFIVENGQGEILLGQRLNRPAQGYWFVPGGRVCKDETLEAAFARLTQAELGVRLPLAAGTFYGVWQHFYDDNFSGEDFSTHYIVLGFRL
;
A
#
# COMPACT_ATOMS: atom_id res chain seq x y z
N MET A 1 9.41 2.15 -10.91
CA MET A 1 9.45 1.00 -11.85
C MET A 1 8.45 -0.12 -11.45
N PHE A 2 7.55 -0.51 -12.36
CA PHE A 2 6.78 -1.76 -12.23
C PHE A 2 7.65 -2.93 -12.69
N LEU A 3 7.72 -3.99 -11.89
CA LEU A 3 8.56 -5.16 -12.14
C LEU A 3 7.77 -6.22 -12.91
N ARG A 4 8.49 -7.07 -13.65
CA ARG A 4 7.91 -8.31 -14.18
C ARG A 4 7.56 -9.22 -13.01
N GLN A 5 6.61 -10.13 -13.22
CA GLN A 5 6.07 -10.97 -12.15
C GLN A 5 7.14 -11.80 -11.43
N GLU A 6 8.06 -12.42 -12.17
CA GLU A 6 9.16 -13.22 -11.59
C GLU A 6 10.09 -12.38 -10.72
N ASP A 7 10.49 -11.20 -11.20
CA ASP A 7 11.33 -10.27 -10.44
C ASP A 7 10.60 -9.77 -9.19
N PHE A 8 9.30 -9.49 -9.29
CA PHE A 8 8.51 -9.09 -8.14
C PHE A 8 8.38 -10.21 -7.12
N ALA A 9 8.14 -11.46 -7.54
CA ALA A 9 8.11 -12.62 -6.64
C ALA A 9 9.45 -12.80 -5.89
N ALA A 10 10.58 -12.64 -6.59
CA ALA A 10 11.88 -12.68 -5.95
C ALA A 10 12.03 -11.58 -4.88
N VAL A 11 11.55 -10.37 -5.15
CA VAL A 11 11.56 -9.26 -4.19
C VAL A 11 10.67 -9.56 -2.98
N VAL A 12 9.41 -9.96 -3.18
CA VAL A 12 8.48 -10.23 -2.07
C VAL A 12 9.01 -11.34 -1.16
N ARG A 13 9.64 -12.36 -1.74
CA ARG A 13 10.24 -13.47 -0.97
C ARG A 13 11.46 -13.06 -0.16
N ALA A 14 12.27 -12.12 -0.66
CA ALA A 14 13.61 -11.86 -0.13
C ALA A 14 13.70 -10.61 0.76
N THR A 15 12.74 -9.69 0.69
CA THR A 15 12.82 -8.41 1.42
C THR A 15 11.43 -7.87 1.78
N PRO A 16 11.30 -7.09 2.87
CA PRO A 16 10.11 -6.28 3.07
C PRO A 16 9.86 -5.32 1.89
N LEU A 17 8.59 -5.10 1.60
CA LEU A 17 8.12 -4.04 0.72
C LEU A 17 7.89 -2.75 1.51
N ILE A 18 8.13 -1.60 0.90
CA ILE A 18 7.75 -0.30 1.47
C ILE A 18 6.40 0.12 0.87
N SER A 19 5.41 0.44 1.69
CA SER A 19 4.10 0.91 1.23
C SER A 19 3.63 2.18 1.92
N LEU A 20 2.65 2.83 1.29
CA LEU A 20 1.87 3.92 1.87
C LEU A 20 0.44 3.43 2.07
N ASP A 21 -0.09 3.64 3.27
CA ASP A 21 -1.50 3.37 3.59
C ASP A 21 -2.21 4.68 3.92
N PHE A 22 -3.44 4.83 3.42
CA PHE A 22 -4.22 6.05 3.49
C PHE A 22 -5.45 5.86 4.39
N ILE A 23 -5.41 6.48 5.57
CA ILE A 23 -6.55 6.59 6.48
C ILE A 23 -7.34 7.83 6.04
N VAL A 24 -8.29 7.64 5.14
CA VAL A 24 -9.10 8.73 4.59
C VAL A 24 -10.34 8.91 5.45
N GLU A 25 -10.50 10.08 6.05
CA GLU A 25 -11.63 10.44 6.91
C GLU A 25 -12.59 11.39 6.16
N ASN A 26 -13.90 11.10 6.22
CA ASN A 26 -14.91 12.01 5.66
C ASN A 26 -15.32 13.09 6.69
N GLY A 27 -16.15 14.05 6.28
CA GLY A 27 -16.63 15.11 7.18
C GLY A 27 -17.51 14.66 8.35
N GLN A 28 -17.84 13.37 8.44
CA GLN A 28 -18.62 12.76 9.53
C GLN A 28 -17.75 11.93 10.49
N GLY A 29 -16.44 11.85 10.25
CA GLY A 29 -15.51 11.05 11.06
C GLY A 29 -15.47 9.56 10.70
N GLU A 30 -15.99 9.18 9.53
CA GLU A 30 -15.96 7.79 9.04
C GLU A 30 -14.73 7.54 8.18
N ILE A 31 -14.21 6.31 8.22
CA ILE A 31 -13.00 5.92 7.49
C ILE A 31 -13.34 5.14 6.22
N LEU A 32 -12.72 5.52 5.11
CA LEU A 32 -12.83 4.80 3.85
C LEU A 32 -12.13 3.43 3.93
N LEU A 33 -12.87 2.38 3.59
CA LEU A 33 -12.36 1.02 3.44
C LEU A 33 -12.84 0.45 2.10
N GLY A 34 -11.98 -0.33 1.45
CA GLY A 34 -12.32 -1.15 0.29
C GLY A 34 -12.23 -2.63 0.60
N GLN A 35 -13.17 -3.43 0.11
CA GLN A 35 -13.03 -4.88 0.18
C GLN A 35 -12.03 -5.36 -0.88
N ARG A 36 -10.92 -5.95 -0.43
CA ARG A 36 -9.80 -6.32 -1.31
C ARG A 36 -10.15 -7.51 -2.20
N LEU A 37 -9.90 -7.37 -3.50
CA LEU A 37 -10.03 -8.46 -4.48
C LEU A 37 -8.74 -9.26 -4.66
N ASN A 38 -7.59 -8.70 -4.25
CA ASN A 38 -6.27 -9.28 -4.48
C ASN A 38 -5.63 -9.74 -3.17
N ARG A 39 -4.80 -10.77 -3.26
CA ARG A 39 -3.90 -11.18 -2.17
C ARG A 39 -2.75 -10.18 -2.01
N PRO A 40 -2.15 -10.05 -0.81
CA PRO A 40 -2.60 -10.60 0.47
C PRO A 40 -3.85 -9.89 1.02
N ALA A 41 -4.42 -10.40 2.11
CA ALA A 41 -5.64 -9.89 2.75
C ALA A 41 -6.86 -9.84 1.80
N GLN A 42 -6.94 -10.79 0.87
CA GLN A 42 -8.08 -10.91 -0.04
C GLN A 42 -9.38 -11.15 0.74
N GLY A 43 -10.46 -10.47 0.36
CA GLY A 43 -11.78 -10.56 1.00
C GLY A 43 -11.97 -9.68 2.24
N TYR A 44 -10.90 -9.10 2.79
CA TYR A 44 -10.96 -8.19 3.94
C TYR A 44 -11.28 -6.75 3.51
N TRP A 45 -11.96 -6.02 4.39
CA TRP A 45 -12.05 -4.56 4.32
C TRP A 45 -10.73 -3.95 4.78
N PHE A 46 -10.12 -3.14 3.93
CA PHE A 46 -8.79 -2.58 4.17
C PHE A 46 -8.72 -1.12 3.70
N VAL A 47 -7.82 -0.35 4.30
CA VAL A 47 -7.55 1.02 3.84
C VAL A 47 -6.96 1.00 2.43
N PRO A 48 -7.21 2.04 1.61
CA PRO A 48 -6.54 2.21 0.34
C PRO A 48 -5.03 2.42 0.54
N GLY A 49 -4.22 1.90 -0.36
CA GLY A 49 -2.76 1.98 -0.22
C GLY A 49 -2.01 1.15 -1.25
N GLY A 50 -0.70 1.29 -1.28
CA GLY A 50 0.13 0.53 -2.19
C GLY A 50 1.62 0.76 -2.01
N ARG A 51 2.42 -0.04 -2.74
CA ARG A 51 3.88 -0.01 -2.58
C ARG A 51 4.54 1.19 -3.28
N VAL A 52 5.63 1.64 -2.68
CA VAL A 52 6.63 2.51 -3.31
C VAL A 52 7.45 1.68 -4.29
N CYS A 53 7.77 2.24 -5.45
CA CYS A 53 8.59 1.58 -6.45
C CYS A 53 10.08 1.90 -6.29
N LYS A 54 10.94 1.06 -6.88
CA LYS A 54 12.37 1.35 -6.99
C LYS A 54 12.60 2.72 -7.65
N ASP A 55 13.48 3.51 -7.05
CA ASP A 55 13.88 4.88 -7.43
C ASP A 55 12.72 5.89 -7.48
N GLU A 56 11.63 5.59 -6.78
CA GLU A 56 10.50 6.49 -6.62
C GLU A 56 10.59 7.21 -5.26
N THR A 57 10.50 8.55 -5.26
CA THR A 57 10.42 9.31 -4.01
C THR A 57 9.06 9.13 -3.35
N LEU A 58 8.95 9.42 -2.05
CA LEU A 58 7.68 9.31 -1.33
C LEU A 58 6.63 10.28 -1.88
N GLU A 59 7.02 11.47 -2.33
CA GLU A 59 6.12 12.45 -2.96
C GLU A 59 5.54 11.93 -4.27
N ALA A 60 6.37 11.31 -5.10
CA ALA A 60 5.94 10.71 -6.36
C ALA A 60 5.01 9.51 -6.11
N ALA A 61 5.38 8.64 -5.17
CA ALA A 61 4.57 7.49 -4.78
C ALA A 61 3.21 7.91 -4.21
N PHE A 62 3.18 8.91 -3.32
CA PHE A 62 1.94 9.43 -2.72
C PHE A 62 0.99 9.94 -3.79
N ALA A 63 1.45 10.82 -4.68
CA ALA A 63 0.63 11.36 -5.76
C ALA A 63 0.12 10.26 -6.73
N ARG A 64 0.97 9.29 -7.08
CA ARG A 64 0.58 8.17 -7.95
C ARG A 64 -0.47 7.29 -7.27
N LEU A 65 -0.25 6.95 -6.00
CA LEU A 65 -1.10 6.03 -5.26
C LEU A 65 -2.45 6.65 -4.92
N THR A 66 -2.53 7.92 -4.48
CA THR A 66 -3.83 8.55 -4.26
C THR A 66 -4.63 8.66 -5.57
N GLN A 67 -3.96 8.92 -6.70
CA GLN A 67 -4.64 8.93 -8.00
C GLN A 67 -5.17 7.55 -8.39
N ALA A 68 -4.39 6.49 -8.16
CA ALA A 68 -4.77 5.12 -8.50
C ALA A 68 -5.87 4.56 -7.58
N GLU A 69 -5.77 4.83 -6.27
CA GLU A 69 -6.62 4.23 -5.25
C GLU A 69 -7.87 5.06 -4.94
N LEU A 70 -7.76 6.40 -5.00
CA LEU A 70 -8.84 7.34 -4.62
C LEU A 70 -9.41 8.09 -5.82
N GLY A 71 -8.80 7.97 -7.00
CA GLY A 71 -9.18 8.72 -8.20
C GLY A 71 -8.72 10.18 -8.18
N VAL A 72 -7.98 10.64 -7.16
CA VAL A 72 -7.53 12.03 -7.01
C VAL A 72 -6.03 12.12 -6.73
N ARG A 73 -5.30 12.95 -7.47
CA ARG A 73 -3.87 13.16 -7.28
C ARG A 73 -3.60 14.20 -6.19
N LEU A 74 -3.00 13.79 -5.07
CA LEU A 74 -2.67 14.67 -3.94
C LEU A 74 -1.14 14.79 -3.77
N PRO A 75 -0.64 15.95 -3.32
CA PRO A 75 0.75 16.07 -2.88
C PRO A 75 0.93 15.43 -1.49
N LEU A 76 2.15 15.00 -1.17
CA LEU A 76 2.49 14.42 0.15
C LEU A 76 2.09 15.35 1.33
N ALA A 77 2.23 16.67 1.15
CA ALA A 77 1.87 17.66 2.16
C ALA A 77 0.37 17.73 2.49
N ALA A 78 -0.50 17.10 1.69
CA ALA A 78 -1.91 16.95 2.02
C ALA A 78 -2.15 15.88 3.10
N GLY A 79 -1.21 14.95 3.27
CA GLY A 79 -1.30 13.89 4.27
C GLY A 79 -0.60 14.24 5.57
N THR A 80 -1.19 13.83 6.68
CA THR A 80 -0.54 13.86 8.00
C THR A 80 0.10 12.50 8.28
N PHE A 81 1.43 12.47 8.45
CA PHE A 81 2.14 11.22 8.77
C PHE A 81 1.63 10.62 10.08
N TYR A 82 1.33 9.32 10.04
CA TYR A 82 0.68 8.56 11.11
C TYR A 82 1.51 7.35 11.56
N GLY A 83 2.84 7.46 11.43
CA GLY A 83 3.78 6.46 11.95
C GLY A 83 4.12 5.35 10.96
N VAL A 84 4.97 4.44 11.45
CA VAL A 84 5.45 3.26 10.72
C VAL A 84 4.79 2.02 11.29
N TRP A 85 4.21 1.19 10.42
CA TRP A 85 3.53 -0.05 10.77
C TRP A 85 4.18 -1.23 10.06
N GLN A 86 3.84 -2.44 10.51
CA GLN A 86 4.37 -3.67 9.95
C GLN A 86 3.20 -4.60 9.66
N HIS A 87 3.07 -5.04 8.41
CA HIS A 87 2.09 -6.06 8.03
C HIS A 87 2.82 -7.34 7.64
N PHE A 88 2.43 -8.44 8.26
CA PHE A 88 2.91 -9.79 7.98
C PHE A 88 1.73 -10.63 7.49
N TYR A 89 1.87 -11.24 6.32
CA TYR A 89 0.87 -12.12 5.73
C TYR A 89 1.54 -13.43 5.35
N ASP A 90 0.85 -14.55 5.59
CA ASP A 90 1.36 -15.89 5.25
C ASP A 90 1.26 -16.21 3.75
N ASP A 91 0.53 -15.38 2.98
CA ASP A 91 0.39 -15.49 1.53
C ASP A 91 1.03 -14.33 0.77
N ASN A 92 1.01 -14.41 -0.56
CA ASN A 92 1.55 -13.39 -1.46
C ASN A 92 0.66 -13.13 -2.67
N PHE A 93 1.06 -12.15 -3.48
CA PHE A 93 0.28 -11.70 -4.64
C PHE A 93 0.05 -12.79 -5.70
N SER A 94 0.83 -13.87 -5.70
CA SER A 94 0.78 -14.98 -6.66
C SER A 94 0.27 -16.30 -6.09
N GLY A 95 0.16 -16.45 -4.77
CA GLY A 95 -0.21 -17.71 -4.13
C GLY A 95 0.15 -17.74 -2.64
N GLU A 96 0.45 -18.93 -2.13
CA GLU A 96 0.68 -19.23 -0.71
C GLU A 96 2.05 -19.91 -0.47
N ASP A 97 2.94 -19.88 -1.47
CA ASP A 97 4.25 -20.53 -1.43
C ASP A 97 5.29 -19.78 -0.60
N PHE A 98 5.07 -18.50 -0.33
CA PHE A 98 5.85 -17.67 0.61
C PHE A 98 5.02 -16.51 1.16
N SER A 99 5.47 -15.99 2.31
CA SER A 99 4.86 -14.87 3.03
C SER A 99 5.14 -13.51 2.39
N THR A 100 4.31 -12.51 2.69
CA THR A 100 4.55 -11.10 2.37
C THR A 100 4.79 -10.28 3.63
N HIS A 101 5.81 -9.42 3.60
CA HIS A 101 6.13 -8.48 4.68
C HIS A 101 6.15 -7.05 4.14
N TYR A 102 5.40 -6.15 4.78
CA TYR A 102 5.42 -4.72 4.50
C TYR A 102 5.96 -3.91 5.69
N ILE A 103 6.81 -2.92 5.39
CA ILE A 103 7.03 -1.72 6.19
C ILE A 103 6.13 -0.63 5.63
N VAL A 104 5.17 -0.18 6.42
CA VAL A 104 4.08 0.69 5.98
C VAL A 104 4.26 2.08 6.57
N LEU A 105 4.22 3.11 5.72
CA LEU A 105 4.13 4.51 6.14
C LEU A 105 2.66 4.91 6.11
N GLY A 106 2.05 5.08 7.29
CA GLY A 106 0.66 5.49 7.41
C GLY A 106 0.49 7.00 7.20
N PHE A 107 -0.56 7.41 6.49
CA PHE A 107 -0.95 8.80 6.32
C PHE A 107 -2.45 8.98 6.56
N ARG A 108 -2.81 10.02 7.31
CA ARG A 108 -4.19 10.49 7.43
C ARG A 108 -4.48 11.53 6.35
N LEU A 109 -5.64 11.40 5.71
CA LEU A 109 -6.16 12.25 4.64
C LEU A 109 -7.55 12.78 5.00
#